data_AF-A0A8B5XGN5-F1
#
_entry.id   AF-A0A8B5XGN5-F1
#
_cell.length_a   1.000
_cell.length_b   1.000
_cell.length_c   1.000
_cell.angle_alpha   90.00
_cell.angle_beta   90.00
_cell.angle_gamma   90.00
#
_symmetry.space_group_name_H-M   'P 1'
#
loop_
_entity.id
_entity.type
_entity.pdbx_description
1 polymer ?
#
loop_
_entity_poly.entity_id
_entity_poly.type
_entity_poly.pdbx_seq_one_letter_code
_entity_poly.pdbx_strand_id
1 'polypeptide(L)' 'RYTLTIEEASKYFRIGENKLRRLAEENKNANWLIMNGNRIQIKRKQFEKIIDTLDAI' A
#
# COMPACT_ATOMS: atom_id res chain seq x y z
N ARG A 1 -10.71 -10.34 -1.98
CA ARG A 1 -9.29 -10.32 -1.61
C ARG A 1 -9.08 -9.21 -0.58
N TYR A 2 -8.46 -9.49 0.57
CA TYR A 2 -8.26 -8.52 1.66
C TYR A 2 -6.95 -7.72 1.52
N THR A 3 -6.01 -8.26 0.75
CA THR A 3 -4.70 -7.67 0.45
C THR A 3 -4.52 -7.56 -1.06
N LEU A 4 -3.74 -6.57 -1.48
CA LEU A 4 -3.36 -6.29 -2.87
C LEU A 4 -1.84 -6.38 -3.01
N THR A 5 -1.35 -6.87 -4.14
CA THR A 5 0.09 -6.74 -4.47
C THR A 5 0.43 -5.29 -4.82
N ILE A 6 1.73 -4.96 -4.91
CA ILE A 6 2.20 -3.65 -5.38
C ILE A 6 1.62 -3.31 -6.77
N GLU A 7 1.59 -4.27 -7.70
CA GLU A 7 1.00 -4.08 -9.04
C GLU A 7 -0.51 -3.84 -8.98
N GLU A 8 -1.24 -4.61 -8.18
CA GLU A 8 -2.69 -4.44 -8.03
C GLU A 8 -3.02 -3.09 -7.36
N ALA A 9 -2.28 -2.72 -6.32
CA ALA A 9 -2.43 -1.45 -5.63
C ALA A 9 -2.06 -0.27 -6.56
N SER A 10 -1.05 -0.43 -7.40
CA SER A 10 -0.65 0.58 -8.39
C SER A 10 -1.81 0.88 -9.35
N LYS A 11 -2.44 -0.16 -9.90
CA LYS A 11 -3.61 -0.01 -10.79
C LYS A 11 -4.84 0.53 -10.05
N TYR A 12 -5.05 0.12 -8.81
CA TYR A 12 -6.22 0.49 -8.02
C TYR A 12 -6.17 1.95 -7.54
N PHE A 13 -5.06 2.36 -6.93
CA PHE A 13 -4.87 3.71 -6.37
C PHE A 13 -4.25 4.70 -7.39
N ARG A 14 -3.88 4.22 -8.58
CA ARG A 14 -3.16 5.01 -9.61
C ARG A 14 -1.85 5.61 -9.09
N ILE A 15 -1.13 4.87 -8.25
CA ILE A 15 0.17 5.26 -7.69
C ILE A 15 1.26 4.39 -8.31
N GLY A 16 2.35 4.99 -8.80
CA GLY A 16 3.45 4.23 -9.40
C GLY A 16 4.05 3.19 -8.44
N GLU A 17 4.37 2.00 -8.97
CA GLU A 17 4.90 0.87 -8.20
C GLU A 17 6.18 1.20 -7.43
N ASN A 18 7.09 1.98 -8.03
CA ASN A 18 8.30 2.44 -7.34
C ASN A 18 8.00 3.32 -6.13
N LYS A 19 6.94 4.14 -6.20
CA LYS A 19 6.50 4.98 -5.08
C LYS A 19 5.88 4.13 -3.98
N LEU A 20 5.08 3.12 -4.34
CA LEU A 20 4.54 2.15 -3.38
C LEU A 20 5.62 1.32 -2.71
N ARG A 21 6.67 0.90 -3.45
CA ARG A 21 7.83 0.22 -2.88
C ARG A 21 8.59 1.11 -1.90
N ARG A 22 8.88 2.36 -2.28
CA ARG A 22 9.53 3.32 -1.36
C ARG A 22 8.68 3.56 -0.12
N LEU A 23 7.38 3.77 -0.26
CA LEU A 23 6.46 3.91 0.88
C LEU A 23 6.48 2.69 1.81
N ALA A 24 6.51 1.49 1.25
CA ALA A 24 6.63 0.25 2.01
C ALA A 24 7.99 0.12 2.72
N GLU A 25 9.08 0.55 2.09
CA GLU A 25 10.43 0.53 2.68
C GLU A 25 10.64 1.60 3.75
N GLU A 26 10.06 2.79 3.57
CA GLU A 26 10.07 3.88 4.54
C GLU A 26 9.18 3.55 5.75
N ASN A 27 8.03 2.90 5.50
CA ASN A 27 7.06 2.54 6.53
C ASN A 27 7.02 1.03 6.75
N LYS A 28 8.15 0.39 7.06
CA LYS A 28 8.21 -1.06 7.34
C LYS A 28 7.28 -1.53 8.46
N ASN A 29 6.96 -0.64 9.41
CA ASN A 29 6.04 -0.89 10.52
C ASN A 29 4.60 -0.41 10.26
N ALA A 30 4.25 -0.04 9.04
CA ALA A 30 2.89 0.41 8.78
C ALA A 30 1.90 -0.74 8.92
N ASN A 31 0.80 -0.51 9.63
CA ASN A 31 -0.24 -1.52 9.81
C ASN A 31 -0.83 -2.03 8.47
N TRP A 32 -0.84 -1.17 7.45
CA TRP A 32 -1.35 -1.48 6.11
C TRP A 32 -0.39 -2.32 5.27
N LEU A 33 0.87 -2.43 5.68
CA LEU A 33 1.88 -3.24 5.00
C LEU A 33 1.88 -4.65 5.58
N ILE A 34 1.89 -5.66 4.71
CA ILE A 34 2.11 -7.06 5.08
C ILE A 34 3.28 -7.58 4.26
N MET A 35 4.29 -8.09 4.93
CA MET A 35 5.35 -8.85 4.29
C MET A 35 5.03 -10.34 4.41
N ASN A 36 4.69 -10.97 3.27
CA ASN A 36 4.49 -12.41 3.17
C ASN A 36 5.76 -13.04 2.58
N GLY A 37 6.72 -13.37 3.44
CA GLY A 37 8.07 -13.76 3.04
C GLY A 37 8.76 -12.64 2.26
N ASN A 38 9.14 -12.90 1.01
CA ASN A 38 9.78 -11.92 0.12
C ASN A 38 8.77 -11.06 -0.67
N ARG A 39 7.46 -11.27 -0.48
CA ARG A 39 6.41 -10.54 -1.21
C ARG A 39 5.79 -9.47 -0.32
N ILE A 40 5.71 -8.26 -0.86
CA ILE A 40 5.01 -7.15 -0.23
C ILE A 40 3.54 -7.18 -0.64
N GLN A 41 2.66 -7.10 0.35
CA GLN A 41 1.22 -6.96 0.19
C GLN A 41 0.71 -5.73 0.95
N ILE A 42 -0.34 -5.12 0.42
CA ILE A 42 -0.98 -3.92 0.97
C ILE A 42 -2.40 -4.30 1.40
N LYS A 43 -2.76 -4.02 2.66
CA LYS A 43 -4.12 -4.14 3.15
C LYS A 43 -4.95 -3.00 2.57
N ARG A 44 -5.84 -3.34 1.62
CA ARG A 44 -6.67 -2.37 0.90
C ARG A 44 -7.39 -1.39 1.84
N LYS A 45 -8.15 -1.90 2.82
CA LYS A 45 -8.97 -1.06 3.73
C LYS A 45 -8.15 -0.06 4.55
N GLN A 46 -6.95 -0.45 4.98
CA GLN A 46 -6.12 0.43 5.80
C GLN A 46 -5.38 1.44 4.95
N PHE A 47 -4.98 1.05 3.73
CA PHE A 47 -4.38 1.97 2.77
C PHE A 47 -5.41 2.97 2.23
N GLU A 48 -6.65 2.55 1.97
CA GLU A 48 -7.76 3.44 1.60
C GLU A 48 -7.96 4.55 2.63
N LYS A 49 -7.97 4.22 3.94
CA LYS A 49 -8.07 5.23 5.01
C LYS A 49 -6.94 6.26 4.97
N ILE A 50 -5.73 5.85 4.61
CA ILE A 50 -4.58 6.75 4.54
C ILE A 50 -4.72 7.69 3.35
N ILE A 51 -5.12 7.17 2.19
CA ILE A 51 -5.37 7.99 1.01
C ILE A 51 -6.51 8.97 1.27
N ASP A 52 -7.60 8.52 1.88
CA ASP A 52 -8.75 9.36 2.27
C ASP A 52 -8.34 10.47 3.24
N THR A 53 -7.43 10.19 4.18
CA THR A 53 -6.88 11.20 5.10
C THR A 53 -5.95 12.19 4.38
N LEU A 54 -5.25 11.76 3.32
CA LEU A 54 -4.34 12.60 2.54
C LEU A 54 -5.08 13.48 1.52
N ASP A 55 -6.21 13.02 0.97
CA ASP A 55 -7.03 13.74 -0.01
C ASP A 55 -7.98 14.77 0.63
N ALA A 56 -8.28 14.61 1.93
CA ALA A 56 -9.15 15.51 2.69
C ALA A 56 -8.48 16.86 3.10
N ILE A 57 -7.36 17.24 2.49
CA ILE A 57 -6.63 18.51 2.72
C ILE A 57 -6.68 19.40 1.48
#